data_AF-A0A7C2TPC0-F1
#
_entry.id   AF-A0A7C2TPC0-F1
#
_cell.length_a   1.000
_cell.length_b   1.000
_cell.length_c   1.000
_cell.angle_alpha   90.00
_cell.angle_beta   90.00
_cell.angle_gamma   90.00
#
_symmetry.space_group_name_H-M   'P 1'
#
loop_
_entity.id
_entity.type
_entity.pdbx_description
1 polymer ?
#
loop_
_entity_poly.entity_id
_entity_poly.type
_entity_poly.pdbx_seq_one_letter_code
_entity_poly.pdbx_strand_id
1 'polypeptide(L)'
;MMLSFIWKDNEKKFLEILDKLPVKYGVDFQLPEDIKPPLKAYVTFDGMSIDYEVFIKDILPKDVKPEYYRTTKGVQLVLLIERAEKVSMNVKEIEPVGKKQGTRVQKLMLINIEEAPPKIPEKFRKLNDMEEKVHGILDSMGRSLPDSIIEEISSRCLKYNLKDDEIKKVVEEALKDFEKSMVDPHEAVGIVAAQSIGEPGTQLTLRTFHYAGVAEVNITKGLPRLIEIVDARTKPSTPTMTIYLEDSIKNDQEKVEIIAKKIESIKMIDIADVEINVSEMTITIVLDREKMSKRRITKSQVVDALKKIKHQGLSIDEDNDRIIISLEEPSYKRLYNLSEEVKNLLVSGIKGIERAIVKYEEAQKEYRIYTQGSNLKAILEMDG
;
A
#
# COMPACT_ATOMS: atom_id res chain seq x y z
N MET A 1 -6.16 11.74 25.45
CA MET A 1 -6.44 10.77 26.53
C MET A 1 -7.82 10.20 26.26
N MET A 2 -7.91 9.02 25.64
CA MET A 2 -9.20 8.36 25.44
C MET A 2 -9.47 7.47 26.66
N LEU A 3 -10.64 7.64 27.28
CA LEU A 3 -11.11 6.69 28.28
C LEU A 3 -11.49 5.39 27.57
N SER A 4 -10.86 4.30 27.99
CA SER A 4 -11.21 2.94 27.61
C SER A 4 -11.62 2.17 28.86
N PHE A 5 -12.07 0.93 28.70
CA PHE A 5 -12.48 0.08 29.81
C PHE A 5 -12.14 -1.39 29.58
N ILE A 6 -11.97 -2.09 30.69
CA ILE A 6 -11.78 -3.54 30.78
C ILE A 6 -13.00 -4.13 31.48
N TRP A 7 -13.62 -5.17 30.93
CA TRP A 7 -14.66 -5.92 31.64
C TRP A 7 -14.32 -7.40 31.76
N LYS A 8 -14.88 -8.03 32.80
CA LYS A 8 -14.66 -9.44 33.07
C LYS A 8 -15.74 -10.30 32.40
N ASP A 9 -15.42 -11.19 31.48
CA ASP A 9 -16.41 -12.06 30.84
C ASP A 9 -16.22 -13.55 31.14
N ASN A 10 -17.20 -14.37 30.75
CA ASN A 10 -17.10 -15.82 30.79
C ASN A 10 -16.45 -16.33 29.49
N GLU A 11 -15.33 -17.03 29.63
CA GLU A 11 -14.53 -17.58 28.54
C GLU A 11 -15.38 -18.34 27.50
N LYS A 12 -16.25 -19.27 27.93
CA LYS A 12 -17.04 -20.09 27.00
C LYS A 12 -17.99 -19.26 26.16
N LYS A 13 -18.69 -18.32 26.79
CA LYS A 13 -19.67 -17.45 26.10
C LYS A 13 -19.00 -16.44 25.18
N PHE A 14 -17.83 -15.95 25.55
CA PHE A 14 -17.11 -14.97 24.76
C PHE A 14 -16.41 -15.61 23.55
N LEU A 15 -15.88 -16.83 23.68
CA LEU A 15 -15.31 -17.55 22.54
C LEU A 15 -16.37 -17.84 21.44
N GLU A 16 -17.62 -18.13 21.82
CA GLU A 16 -18.72 -18.38 20.88
C GLU A 16 -19.06 -17.17 19.97
N ILE A 17 -18.72 -15.95 20.39
CA ILE A 17 -19.01 -14.74 19.60
C ILE A 17 -17.89 -14.37 18.62
N LEU A 18 -16.67 -14.87 18.83
CA LEU A 18 -15.50 -14.49 18.02
C LEU A 18 -15.67 -14.90 16.55
N ASP A 19 -16.23 -16.08 16.30
CA ASP A 19 -16.45 -16.59 14.94
C ASP A 19 -17.61 -15.90 14.21
N LYS A 20 -18.36 -15.03 14.90
CA LYS A 20 -19.61 -14.42 14.39
C LYS A 20 -19.56 -12.90 14.36
N LEU A 21 -18.40 -12.30 14.60
CA LEU A 21 -18.21 -10.86 14.53
C LEU A 21 -18.53 -10.34 13.11
N PRO A 22 -19.21 -9.18 12.96
CA PRO A 22 -19.61 -8.24 14.01
C PRO A 22 -20.91 -8.64 14.74
N VAL A 23 -20.97 -8.44 16.07
CA VAL A 23 -22.16 -8.81 16.90
C VAL A 23 -22.63 -7.70 17.83
N LYS A 24 -23.92 -7.73 18.17
CA LYS A 24 -24.50 -6.92 19.24
C LYS A 24 -24.42 -7.65 20.58
N TYR A 25 -23.53 -7.22 21.45
CA TYR A 25 -23.23 -7.88 22.72
C TYR A 25 -23.82 -7.11 23.92
N GLY A 26 -24.77 -7.72 24.63
CA GLY A 26 -25.43 -7.14 25.78
C GLY A 26 -24.63 -7.31 27.08
N VAL A 27 -24.38 -6.20 27.77
CA VAL A 27 -23.62 -6.18 29.04
C VAL A 27 -24.42 -5.56 30.20
N ASP A 28 -24.04 -5.91 31.42
CA ASP A 28 -24.78 -5.63 32.67
C ASP A 28 -24.16 -4.52 33.54
N PHE A 29 -23.32 -3.67 32.93
CA PHE A 29 -22.69 -2.52 33.57
C PHE A 29 -23.04 -1.23 32.83
N GLN A 30 -22.94 -0.09 33.51
CA GLN A 30 -23.08 1.25 32.96
C GLN A 30 -21.70 1.84 32.67
N LEU A 31 -21.60 2.59 31.57
CA LEU A 31 -20.43 3.38 31.20
C LEU A 31 -20.72 4.87 31.45
N PRO A 32 -19.76 5.67 31.93
CA PRO A 32 -19.89 7.13 31.99
C PRO A 32 -20.17 7.74 30.61
N GLU A 33 -20.91 8.85 30.55
CA GLU A 33 -21.25 9.56 29.30
C GLU A 33 -20.02 10.11 28.54
N ASP A 34 -18.88 10.20 29.21
CA ASP A 34 -17.62 10.68 28.62
C ASP A 34 -16.98 9.68 27.64
N ILE A 35 -17.46 8.44 27.60
CA ILE A 35 -16.96 7.38 26.73
C ILE A 35 -17.67 7.43 25.38
N LYS A 36 -16.96 7.93 24.35
CA LYS A 36 -17.49 8.04 22.98
C LYS A 36 -16.90 6.96 22.07
N PRO A 37 -17.72 6.14 21.39
CA PRO A 37 -17.25 5.24 20.34
C PRO A 37 -16.88 6.00 19.06
N PRO A 38 -16.04 5.44 18.16
CA PRO A 38 -15.44 4.12 18.24
C PRO A 38 -14.25 4.08 19.22
N LEU A 39 -14.12 2.99 19.98
CA LEU A 39 -13.05 2.85 20.98
C LEU A 39 -12.55 1.40 21.10
N LYS A 40 -11.32 1.26 21.56
CA LYS A 40 -10.73 -0.02 21.97
C LYS A 40 -11.13 -0.31 23.41
N ALA A 41 -11.59 -1.51 23.70
CA ALA A 41 -11.88 -2.01 25.06
C ALA A 41 -11.24 -3.39 25.24
N TYR A 42 -11.12 -3.87 26.48
CA TYR A 42 -10.45 -5.13 26.76
C TYR A 42 -11.32 -6.10 27.56
N VAL A 43 -11.09 -7.39 27.34
CA VAL A 43 -11.78 -8.47 28.02
C VAL A 43 -10.80 -9.31 28.82
N THR A 44 -11.19 -9.63 30.04
CA THR A 44 -10.46 -10.54 30.93
C THR A 44 -11.38 -11.66 31.41
N PHE A 45 -10.89 -12.90 31.47
CA PHE A 45 -11.64 -14.03 32.01
C PHE A 45 -11.35 -14.25 33.50
N ASP A 46 -10.09 -14.10 33.91
CA ASP A 46 -9.66 -14.36 35.29
C ASP A 46 -9.65 -13.10 36.18
N GLY A 47 -9.67 -11.93 35.54
CA GLY A 47 -9.56 -10.62 36.16
C GLY A 47 -8.11 -10.17 36.41
N MET A 48 -7.11 -10.97 36.02
CA MET A 48 -5.67 -10.69 36.23
C MET A 48 -4.92 -10.47 34.91
N SER A 49 -5.23 -11.24 33.86
CA SER A 49 -4.73 -11.08 32.49
C SER A 49 -5.80 -10.47 31.60
N ILE A 50 -5.42 -9.59 30.69
CA ILE A 50 -6.25 -9.25 29.53
C ILE A 50 -6.02 -10.33 28.50
N ASP A 51 -7.12 -10.90 28.01
CA ASP A 51 -7.13 -12.03 27.09
C ASP A 51 -7.51 -11.58 25.66
N TYR A 52 -8.33 -10.52 25.53
CA TYR A 52 -8.76 -9.98 24.25
C TYR A 52 -8.79 -8.45 24.25
N GLU A 53 -8.33 -7.87 23.14
CA GLU A 53 -8.61 -6.49 22.73
C GLU A 53 -9.81 -6.49 21.79
N VAL A 54 -10.78 -5.60 22.03
CA VAL A 54 -12.07 -5.56 21.34
C VAL A 54 -12.30 -4.16 20.79
N PHE A 55 -12.62 -4.07 19.50
CA PHE A 55 -12.98 -2.82 18.84
C PHE A 55 -14.50 -2.62 18.88
N ILE A 56 -14.93 -1.59 19.60
CA ILE A 56 -16.34 -1.23 19.76
C ILE A 56 -16.65 -0.09 18.80
N LYS A 57 -17.52 -0.37 17.82
CA LYS A 57 -17.93 0.59 16.80
C LYS A 57 -18.98 1.58 17.32
N ASP A 58 -19.91 1.10 18.13
CA ASP A 58 -21.00 1.90 18.67
C ASP A 58 -21.51 1.34 20.01
N ILE A 59 -22.08 2.20 20.85
CA ILE A 59 -22.69 1.85 22.15
C ILE A 59 -24.17 2.18 22.08
N LEU A 60 -25.00 1.14 22.04
CA LEU A 60 -26.44 1.26 21.85
C LEU A 60 -27.18 1.22 23.20
N PRO A 61 -28.31 1.95 23.32
CA PRO A 61 -29.14 1.93 24.52
C PRO A 61 -29.82 0.57 24.72
N LYS A 62 -30.27 0.31 25.96
CA LYS A 62 -30.91 -0.94 26.40
C LYS A 62 -32.10 -1.39 25.53
N ASP A 63 -32.74 -0.48 24.82
CA ASP A 63 -33.93 -0.76 23.99
C ASP A 63 -33.60 -1.62 22.76
N VAL A 64 -32.34 -1.67 22.34
CA VAL A 64 -31.90 -2.53 21.24
C VAL A 64 -31.73 -3.96 21.73
N LYS A 65 -32.35 -4.93 21.05
CA LYS A 65 -32.15 -6.36 21.36
C LYS A 65 -30.71 -6.79 21.02
N PRO A 66 -29.91 -7.26 21.98
CA PRO A 66 -28.61 -7.85 21.69
C PRO A 66 -28.78 -9.29 21.19
N GLU A 67 -27.83 -9.71 20.35
CA GLU A 67 -27.76 -11.06 19.77
C GLU A 67 -27.15 -12.05 20.77
N TYR A 68 -26.18 -11.58 21.55
CA TYR A 68 -25.49 -12.37 22.57
C TYR A 68 -25.44 -11.61 23.89
N TYR A 69 -25.44 -12.34 25.00
CA TYR A 69 -25.56 -11.79 26.35
C TYR A 69 -24.44 -12.30 27.25
N ARG A 70 -23.73 -11.38 27.92
CA ARG A 70 -22.90 -11.74 29.09
C ARG A 70 -23.78 -12.37 30.17
N THR A 71 -24.86 -11.68 30.51
CA THR A 71 -25.86 -12.10 31.51
C THR A 71 -27.26 -11.78 31.02
N THR A 72 -28.19 -12.74 31.11
CA THR A 72 -29.59 -12.56 30.68
C THR A 72 -30.42 -11.70 31.66
N LYS A 73 -29.96 -11.54 32.90
CA LYS A 73 -30.58 -10.67 33.91
C LYS A 73 -29.81 -9.35 34.00
N GLY A 74 -30.51 -8.24 33.76
CA GLY A 74 -29.98 -6.90 34.05
C GLY A 74 -29.10 -6.27 32.97
N VAL A 75 -29.39 -6.50 31.67
CA VAL A 75 -28.71 -5.79 30.57
C VAL A 75 -28.94 -4.28 30.71
N GLN A 76 -27.86 -3.51 30.70
CA GLN A 76 -27.88 -2.06 30.82
C GLN A 76 -27.49 -1.35 29.51
N LEU A 77 -26.60 -1.94 28.70
CA LEU A 77 -26.19 -1.41 27.40
C LEU A 77 -25.80 -2.52 26.42
N VAL A 78 -25.79 -2.19 25.13
CA VAL A 78 -25.42 -3.11 24.05
C VAL A 78 -24.21 -2.56 23.30
N LEU A 79 -23.13 -3.33 23.26
CA LEU A 79 -21.89 -3.01 22.56
C LEU A 79 -21.94 -3.61 21.15
N LEU A 80 -21.70 -2.79 20.13
CA LEU A 80 -21.48 -3.27 18.76
C LEU A 80 -19.99 -3.62 18.59
N ILE A 81 -19.67 -4.90 18.74
CA ILE A 81 -18.30 -5.41 18.61
C ILE A 81 -18.02 -5.73 17.15
N GLU A 82 -17.04 -5.05 16.56
CA GLU A 82 -16.70 -5.24 15.14
C GLU A 82 -15.55 -6.23 14.95
N ARG A 83 -14.54 -6.17 15.81
CA ARG A 83 -13.36 -7.04 15.78
C ARG A 83 -12.87 -7.33 17.19
N ALA A 84 -12.27 -8.50 17.39
CA ALA A 84 -11.60 -8.86 18.63
C ALA A 84 -10.30 -9.61 18.31
N GLU A 85 -9.20 -9.18 18.93
CA GLU A 85 -7.87 -9.74 18.76
C GLU A 85 -7.40 -10.32 20.09
N LYS A 86 -6.78 -11.50 20.04
CA LYS A 86 -6.24 -12.14 21.24
C LYS A 86 -4.98 -11.39 21.68
N VAL A 87 -4.96 -10.92 22.91
CA VAL A 87 -3.84 -10.19 23.50
C VAL A 87 -3.50 -10.85 24.84
N SER A 88 -2.24 -10.79 25.26
CA SER A 88 -1.81 -11.26 26.57
C SER A 88 -1.07 -10.13 27.27
N MET A 89 -1.79 -9.36 28.07
CA MET A 89 -1.24 -8.25 28.87
C MET A 89 -1.61 -8.41 30.34
N ASN A 90 -0.76 -7.94 31.25
CA ASN A 90 -1.04 -8.00 32.67
C ASN A 90 -1.82 -6.75 33.09
N VAL A 91 -2.94 -6.91 33.83
CA VAL A 91 -3.76 -5.78 34.29
C VAL A 91 -2.96 -4.79 35.17
N LYS A 92 -1.87 -5.25 35.80
CA LYS A 92 -0.98 -4.40 36.60
C LYS A 92 -0.22 -3.34 35.81
N GLU A 93 -0.05 -3.51 34.51
CA GLU A 93 0.72 -2.60 33.65
C GLU A 93 -0.12 -1.43 33.14
N ILE A 94 -1.41 -1.37 33.49
CA ILE A 94 -2.36 -0.38 32.98
C ILE A 94 -2.78 0.56 34.10
N GLU A 95 -2.74 1.87 33.85
CA GLU A 95 -3.15 2.88 34.81
C GLU A 95 -4.68 3.02 34.90
N PRO A 96 -5.29 2.72 36.07
CA PRO A 96 -6.74 2.84 36.23
C PRO A 96 -7.16 4.29 36.48
N VAL A 97 -8.34 4.67 35.97
CA VAL A 97 -8.96 5.97 36.25
C VAL A 97 -9.78 5.88 37.54
N GLY A 98 -9.22 6.34 38.68
CA GLY A 98 -9.92 6.50 39.97
C GLY A 98 -9.24 5.87 41.20
N LYS A 99 -9.76 6.17 42.40
CA LYS A 99 -9.14 5.90 43.74
C LYS A 99 -8.98 4.43 44.18
N LYS A 100 -9.16 3.44 43.30
CA LYS A 100 -8.94 2.03 43.65
C LYS A 100 -7.92 1.40 42.71
N GLN A 101 -6.65 1.37 43.14
CA GLN A 101 -5.66 0.41 42.64
C GLN A 101 -6.13 -1.00 43.06
N GLY A 102 -6.95 -1.62 42.22
CA GLY A 102 -7.37 -2.99 42.40
C GLY A 102 -6.51 -3.90 41.54
N THR A 103 -5.78 -4.83 42.15
CA THR A 103 -4.95 -5.85 41.48
C THR A 103 -5.77 -6.83 40.62
N ARG A 104 -7.11 -6.69 40.57
CA ARG A 104 -8.02 -7.61 39.88
C ARG A 104 -9.29 -6.90 39.40
N VAL A 105 -9.68 -7.10 38.15
CA VAL A 105 -10.97 -6.63 37.60
C VAL A 105 -12.10 -7.55 38.08
N GLN A 106 -13.06 -6.99 38.84
CA GLN A 106 -14.22 -7.75 39.33
C GLN A 106 -15.40 -7.69 38.37
N LYS A 107 -15.74 -6.52 37.84
CA LYS A 107 -16.89 -6.33 36.93
C LYS A 107 -16.55 -5.43 35.73
N LEU A 108 -16.03 -4.24 36.00
CA LEU A 108 -15.60 -3.21 35.03
C LEU A 108 -14.43 -2.43 35.65
N MET A 109 -13.45 -2.03 34.85
CA MET A 109 -12.37 -1.12 35.22
C MET A 109 -12.18 -0.10 34.11
N LEU A 110 -12.13 1.20 34.43
CA LEU A 110 -11.82 2.27 33.48
C LEU A 110 -10.30 2.45 33.39
N ILE A 111 -9.79 2.60 32.17
CA ILE A 111 -8.36 2.71 31.89
C ILE A 111 -8.09 3.91 30.99
N ASN A 112 -6.97 4.57 31.21
CA ASN A 112 -6.43 5.53 30.26
C ASN A 112 -5.47 4.77 29.34
N ILE A 113 -5.81 4.70 28.05
CA ILE A 113 -4.85 4.28 27.05
C ILE A 113 -4.26 5.57 26.50
N GLU A 114 -3.02 5.86 26.86
CA GLU A 114 -2.17 6.62 25.96
C GLU A 114 -1.91 5.69 24.78
N GLU A 115 -2.58 5.91 23.65
CA GLU A 115 -2.08 5.36 22.40
C GLU A 115 -0.66 5.89 22.28
N ALA A 116 0.32 5.01 22.52
CA ALA A 116 1.70 5.36 22.26
C ALA A 116 1.70 5.87 20.81
N PRO A 117 2.11 7.14 20.58
CA PRO A 117 2.13 7.68 19.23
C PRO A 117 2.85 6.65 18.34
N PRO A 118 2.42 6.47 17.08
CA PRO A 118 3.07 5.52 16.18
C PRO A 118 4.57 5.71 16.34
N LYS A 119 5.31 4.63 16.62
CA LYS A 119 6.77 4.69 16.73
C LYS A 119 7.27 5.22 15.38
N ILE A 120 7.44 6.53 15.29
CA ILE A 120 8.11 7.16 14.17
C ILE A 120 9.49 6.54 14.25
N PRO A 121 9.93 5.75 13.26
CA PRO A 121 11.29 5.26 13.27
C PRO A 121 12.17 6.49 13.45
N GLU A 122 13.01 6.50 14.48
CA GLU A 122 13.99 7.55 14.68
C GLU A 122 14.88 7.54 13.42
N LYS A 123 14.53 8.37 12.44
CA LYS A 123 15.32 8.55 11.21
C LYS A 123 16.68 9.16 11.53
N PHE A 124 16.85 9.68 12.74
CA PHE A 124 18.07 10.27 13.22
C PHE A 124 18.89 9.21 13.92
N ARG A 125 20.00 8.85 13.26
CA ARG A 125 21.09 8.11 13.88
C ARG A 125 21.58 8.90 15.10
N LYS A 126 21.85 8.22 16.22
CA LYS A 126 22.54 8.84 17.35
C LYS A 126 23.93 9.27 16.89
N LEU A 127 24.25 10.54 17.09
CA LEU A 127 25.54 11.12 16.72
C LEU A 127 26.66 10.32 17.39
N ASN A 128 27.72 10.03 16.64
CA ASN A 128 28.91 9.41 17.22
C ASN A 128 29.63 10.44 18.13
N ASP A 129 30.41 9.98 19.10
CA ASP A 129 31.20 10.85 19.99
C ASP A 129 32.05 11.90 19.25
N MET A 130 32.49 11.59 18.03
CA MET A 130 33.24 12.53 17.18
C MET A 130 32.35 13.55 16.47
N GLU A 131 31.14 13.15 16.08
CA GLU A 131 30.17 14.06 15.48
C GLU A 131 29.68 15.05 16.54
N GLU A 132 29.45 14.60 17.77
CA GLU A 132 29.15 15.48 18.92
C GLU A 132 30.28 16.48 19.19
N LYS A 133 31.55 16.06 19.07
CA LYS A 133 32.70 16.96 19.20
C LYS A 133 32.73 18.02 18.10
N VAL A 134 32.50 17.62 16.85
CA VAL A 134 32.45 18.57 15.71
C VAL A 134 31.27 19.52 15.87
N HIS A 135 30.10 19.03 16.29
CA HIS A 135 28.96 19.88 16.64
C HIS A 135 29.29 20.86 17.76
N GLY A 136 29.94 20.42 18.85
CA GLY A 136 30.34 21.31 19.93
C GLY A 136 31.31 22.41 19.47
N ILE A 137 32.21 22.10 18.53
CA ILE A 137 33.11 23.11 17.92
C ILE A 137 32.30 24.10 17.06
N LEU A 138 31.37 23.61 16.25
CA LEU A 138 30.48 24.44 15.42
C LEU A 138 29.57 25.33 16.26
N ASP A 139 29.00 24.80 17.34
CA ASP A 139 28.16 25.52 18.30
C ASP A 139 28.94 26.63 19.00
N SER A 140 30.20 26.38 19.36
CA SER A 140 31.08 27.40 19.94
C SER A 140 31.35 28.58 18.99
N MET A 141 31.23 28.34 17.67
CA MET A 141 31.38 29.35 16.63
C MET A 141 30.04 29.98 16.22
N GLY A 142 28.90 29.48 16.74
CA GLY A 142 27.56 29.91 16.36
C GLY A 142 27.21 29.62 14.90
N ARG A 143 27.83 28.60 14.29
CA ARG A 143 27.65 28.23 12.88
C ARG A 143 27.21 26.79 12.76
N SER A 144 26.64 26.44 11.62
CA SER A 144 26.17 25.09 11.33
C SER A 144 26.64 24.66 9.95
N LEU A 145 26.98 23.38 9.83
CA LEU A 145 27.22 22.69 8.57
C LEU A 145 26.13 21.63 8.35
N PRO A 146 25.86 21.20 7.11
CA PRO A 146 25.02 20.04 6.84
C PRO A 146 25.57 18.75 7.47
N ASP A 147 24.70 17.91 8.03
CA ASP A 147 25.09 16.68 8.74
C ASP A 147 25.91 15.71 7.87
N SER A 148 25.64 15.65 6.56
CA SER A 148 26.44 14.82 5.64
C SER A 148 27.91 15.24 5.58
N ILE A 149 28.20 16.54 5.72
CA ILE A 149 29.57 17.05 5.74
C ILE A 149 30.21 16.74 7.09
N ILE A 150 29.45 16.85 8.18
CA ILE A 150 29.91 16.54 9.53
C ILE A 150 30.27 15.05 9.65
N GLU A 151 29.46 14.15 9.09
CA GLU A 151 29.74 12.71 9.03
C GLU A 151 31.02 12.43 8.21
N GLU A 152 31.19 13.10 7.08
CA GLU A 152 32.40 12.96 6.24
C GLU A 152 33.66 13.48 6.94
N ILE A 153 33.57 14.62 7.64
CA ILE A 153 34.68 15.16 8.45
C ILE A 153 34.99 14.18 9.58
N SER A 154 33.98 13.74 10.33
CA SER A 154 34.16 12.86 11.49
C SER A 154 34.80 11.53 11.12
N SER A 155 34.33 10.91 10.03
CA SER A 155 34.90 9.66 9.51
C SER A 155 36.36 9.82 9.05
N ARG A 156 36.70 10.96 8.41
CA ARG A 156 38.09 11.26 8.05
C ARG A 156 38.97 11.55 9.26
N CYS A 157 38.46 12.30 10.25
CA CYS A 157 39.17 12.58 11.50
C CYS A 157 39.49 11.29 12.26
N LEU A 158 38.55 10.35 12.33
CA LEU A 158 38.77 9.01 12.89
C LEU A 158 39.81 8.21 12.08
N LYS A 159 39.70 8.22 10.75
CA LYS A 159 40.62 7.48 9.87
C LYS A 159 42.07 7.94 10.00
N TYR A 160 42.30 9.25 10.14
CA TYR A 160 43.65 9.82 10.24
C TYR A 160 44.10 10.07 11.69
N ASN A 161 43.25 9.74 12.67
CA ASN A 161 43.52 9.87 14.10
C ASN A 161 44.06 11.27 14.48
N LEU A 162 43.37 12.30 13.96
CA LEU A 162 43.73 13.72 14.13
C LEU A 162 43.61 14.16 15.59
N LYS A 163 44.47 15.09 16.00
CA LYS A 163 44.39 15.72 17.32
C LYS A 163 43.29 16.78 17.35
N ASP A 164 42.79 17.11 18.53
CA ASP A 164 41.71 18.10 18.74
C ASP A 164 41.99 19.47 18.07
N ASP A 165 43.25 19.92 18.04
CA ASP A 165 43.65 21.18 17.39
C ASP A 165 43.63 21.09 15.86
N GLU A 166 43.90 19.92 15.30
CA GLU A 166 43.85 19.68 13.85
C GLU A 166 42.39 19.56 13.39
N ILE A 167 41.53 18.95 14.21
CA ILE A 167 40.09 18.85 13.96
C ILE A 167 39.48 20.26 13.88
N LYS A 168 39.81 21.15 14.82
CA LYS A 168 39.35 22.55 14.77
C LYS A 168 39.75 23.24 13.47
N LYS A 169 41.00 23.09 13.04
CA LYS A 169 41.48 23.68 11.77
C LYS A 169 40.74 23.14 10.55
N VAL A 170 40.47 21.83 10.52
CA VAL A 170 39.71 21.20 9.43
C VAL A 170 38.28 21.74 9.39
N VAL A 171 37.62 21.87 10.55
CA VAL A 171 36.27 22.43 10.65
C VAL A 171 36.25 23.89 10.23
N GLU A 172 37.23 24.70 10.66
CA GLU A 172 37.37 26.10 10.24
C GLU A 172 37.56 26.24 8.73
N GLU A 173 38.40 25.42 8.11
CA GLU A 173 38.62 25.50 6.67
C GLU A 173 37.39 25.03 5.88
N ALA A 174 36.73 23.96 6.35
CA ALA A 174 35.46 23.50 5.78
C ALA A 174 34.37 24.57 5.88
N LEU A 175 34.29 25.30 6.99
CA LEU A 175 33.37 26.43 7.16
C LEU A 175 33.67 27.55 6.16
N LYS A 176 34.94 27.94 6.00
CA LYS A 176 35.33 28.98 5.04
C LYS A 176 34.97 28.59 3.61
N ASP A 177 35.24 27.34 3.24
CA ASP A 177 34.92 26.87 1.89
C ASP A 177 33.42 26.74 1.66
N PHE A 178 32.66 26.35 2.69
CA PHE A 178 31.20 26.37 2.65
C PHE A 178 30.66 27.79 2.44
N GLU A 179 31.15 28.77 3.21
CA GLU A 179 30.78 30.19 3.07
C GLU A 179 31.08 30.74 1.69
N LYS A 180 32.27 30.48 1.15
CA LYS A 180 32.67 30.91 -0.20
C LYS A 180 31.80 30.27 -1.29
N SER A 181 31.28 29.08 -1.03
CA SER A 181 30.47 28.33 -1.99
C SER A 181 28.98 28.69 -1.90
N MET A 182 28.58 29.54 -0.95
CA MET A 182 27.21 30.02 -0.88
C MET A 182 26.90 30.90 -2.09
N VAL A 183 25.67 30.78 -2.59
CA VAL A 183 25.16 31.67 -3.64
C VAL A 183 25.01 33.09 -3.09
N ASP A 184 25.41 34.07 -3.88
CA ASP A 184 25.23 35.48 -3.53
C ASP A 184 23.74 35.83 -3.41
N PRO A 185 23.35 36.63 -2.39
CA PRO A 185 21.99 37.11 -2.28
C PRO A 185 21.56 37.91 -3.52
N HIS A 186 20.31 37.74 -3.96
CA HIS A 186 19.71 38.39 -5.14
C HIS A 186 20.20 37.87 -6.50
N GLU A 187 20.97 36.77 -6.53
CA GLU A 187 21.29 36.11 -7.78
C GLU A 187 20.03 35.61 -8.50
N ALA A 188 20.00 35.72 -9.83
CA ALA A 188 18.85 35.35 -10.65
C ALA A 188 18.78 33.82 -10.88
N VAL A 189 18.73 33.05 -9.79
CA VAL A 189 18.82 31.58 -9.78
C VAL A 189 17.78 30.91 -10.67
N GLY A 190 16.59 31.50 -10.83
CA GLY A 190 15.56 30.98 -11.71
C GLY A 190 15.95 31.03 -13.20
N ILE A 191 16.61 32.10 -13.65
CA ILE A 191 17.06 32.25 -15.04
C ILE A 191 18.21 31.29 -15.31
N VAL A 192 19.20 31.26 -14.41
CA VAL A 192 20.39 30.39 -14.53
C VAL A 192 19.98 28.92 -14.53
N ALA A 193 19.05 28.51 -13.64
CA ALA A 193 18.54 27.15 -13.58
C ALA A 193 17.76 26.77 -14.85
N ALA A 194 16.91 27.67 -15.36
CA ALA A 194 16.15 27.44 -16.60
C ALA A 194 17.06 27.29 -17.83
N GLN A 195 18.13 28.09 -17.92
CA GLN A 195 19.13 27.95 -18.98
C GLN A 195 19.91 26.64 -18.83
N SER A 196 20.34 26.31 -17.62
CA SER A 196 21.16 25.13 -17.33
C SER A 196 20.43 23.81 -17.61
N ILE A 197 19.11 23.74 -17.40
CA ILE A 197 18.31 22.57 -17.78
C ILE A 197 17.96 22.55 -19.28
N GLY A 198 17.77 23.72 -19.89
CA GLY A 198 17.34 23.87 -21.28
C GLY A 198 18.45 23.71 -22.32
N GLU A 199 19.66 24.20 -22.04
CA GLU A 199 20.81 24.18 -22.96
C GLU A 199 21.20 22.74 -23.38
N PRO A 200 21.32 21.77 -22.45
CA PRO A 200 21.59 20.37 -22.81
C PRO A 200 20.46 19.77 -23.67
N GLY A 201 19.24 20.28 -23.56
CA GLY A 201 18.08 19.83 -24.35
C GLY A 201 18.33 19.84 -25.85
N THR A 202 19.09 20.82 -26.35
CA THR A 202 19.48 20.91 -27.76
C THR A 202 20.44 19.79 -28.20
N GLN A 203 21.25 19.29 -27.27
CA GLN A 203 22.26 18.25 -27.47
C GLN A 203 21.71 16.83 -27.25
N LEU A 204 20.49 16.70 -26.71
CA LEU A 204 19.87 15.40 -26.40
C LEU A 204 19.24 14.71 -27.63
N THR A 205 19.37 15.28 -28.83
CA THR A 205 18.70 14.81 -30.05
C THR A 205 19.18 13.46 -30.59
N LEU A 206 20.36 12.95 -30.19
CA LEU A 206 20.95 11.74 -30.78
C LEU A 206 21.44 10.66 -29.79
N ARG A 207 21.14 10.76 -28.49
CA ARG A 207 21.52 9.70 -27.53
C ARG A 207 20.53 8.52 -27.53
N THR A 208 20.74 7.64 -28.51
CA THR A 208 20.53 6.18 -28.54
C THR A 208 19.11 5.58 -28.54
N PHE A 209 18.71 5.09 -29.73
CA PHE A 209 17.62 4.12 -29.95
C PHE A 209 18.08 2.64 -30.06
N HIS A 210 19.36 2.35 -29.82
CA HIS A 210 19.88 0.98 -29.94
C HIS A 210 20.41 0.47 -28.61
N TYR A 211 19.51 0.16 -27.67
CA TYR A 211 19.81 -0.80 -26.61
C TYR A 211 19.62 -2.20 -27.19
N ALA A 212 20.67 -2.74 -27.79
CA ALA A 212 20.69 -4.14 -28.20
C ALA A 212 20.77 -5.01 -26.93
N GLY A 213 19.73 -5.81 -26.67
CA GLY A 213 19.93 -7.08 -25.94
C GLY A 213 19.33 -7.24 -24.55
N VAL A 214 18.45 -6.37 -24.06
CA VAL A 214 17.71 -6.65 -22.82
C VAL A 214 16.25 -6.26 -23.00
N ALA A 215 15.33 -7.09 -22.49
CA ALA A 215 13.88 -6.85 -22.45
C ALA A 215 13.51 -5.66 -21.55
N GLU A 216 14.22 -4.54 -21.67
CA GLU A 216 13.80 -3.26 -21.12
C GLU A 216 12.56 -2.86 -21.91
N VAL A 217 11.47 -2.63 -21.17
CA VAL A 217 10.25 -2.00 -21.66
C VAL A 217 10.64 -0.80 -22.52
N ASN A 218 10.01 -0.63 -23.68
CA ASN A 218 10.23 0.51 -24.57
C ASN A 218 9.83 1.81 -23.85
N ILE A 219 10.74 2.34 -23.03
CA ILE A 219 10.56 3.57 -22.27
C ILE A 219 10.95 4.72 -23.19
N THR A 220 10.11 5.75 -23.26
CA THR A 220 10.49 7.04 -23.84
C THR A 220 11.60 7.64 -22.99
N LYS A 221 12.86 7.34 -23.31
CA LYS A 221 14.04 7.94 -22.69
C LYS A 221 14.39 9.23 -23.47
N GLY A 222 14.77 10.30 -22.76
CA GLY A 222 15.31 11.53 -23.37
C GLY A 222 14.43 12.77 -23.26
N LEU A 223 14.57 13.68 -24.23
CA LEU A 223 13.93 15.00 -24.22
C LEU A 223 12.39 14.97 -24.16
N PRO A 224 11.67 14.09 -24.89
CA PRO A 224 10.21 14.02 -24.78
C PRO A 224 9.73 13.75 -23.34
N ARG A 225 10.48 12.96 -22.57
CA ARG A 225 10.15 12.67 -21.18
C ARG A 225 10.34 13.87 -20.26
N LEU A 226 11.39 14.66 -20.51
CA LEU A 226 11.62 15.91 -19.78
C LEU A 226 10.45 16.88 -19.99
N ILE A 227 10.00 17.03 -21.24
CA ILE A 227 8.84 17.86 -21.59
C ILE A 227 7.58 17.37 -20.86
N GLU A 228 7.29 16.07 -20.89
CA GLU A 228 6.12 15.52 -20.18
C GLU A 228 6.10 15.82 -18.67
N ILE A 229 7.27 15.78 -18.03
CA ILE A 229 7.41 16.05 -16.59
C ILE A 229 7.23 17.55 -16.30
N VAL A 230 7.89 18.42 -17.07
CA VAL A 230 7.82 19.87 -16.89
C VAL A 230 6.41 20.39 -17.16
N ASP A 231 5.74 19.87 -18.20
CA ASP A 231 4.35 20.24 -18.55
C ASP A 231 3.30 19.59 -17.63
N ALA A 232 3.71 18.80 -16.62
CA ALA A 232 2.83 18.09 -15.71
C ALA A 232 1.72 17.29 -16.42
N ARG A 233 2.09 16.58 -17.50
CA ARG A 233 1.11 15.89 -18.35
C ARG A 233 0.36 14.81 -17.56
N THR A 234 -0.98 14.86 -17.60
CA THR A 234 -1.83 13.94 -16.82
C THR A 234 -1.64 12.47 -17.19
N LYS A 235 -1.34 12.17 -18.46
CA LYS A 235 -1.05 10.81 -18.94
C LYS A 235 0.28 10.81 -19.69
N PRO A 236 1.34 10.19 -19.14
CA PRO A 236 2.61 10.06 -19.85
C PRO A 236 2.47 9.05 -21.00
N SER A 237 3.31 9.17 -22.03
CA SER A 237 3.21 8.33 -23.23
C SER A 237 3.63 6.87 -22.96
N THR A 238 4.63 6.66 -22.10
CA THR A 238 5.05 5.30 -21.66
C THR A 238 5.17 5.25 -20.14
N PRO A 239 4.04 5.07 -19.42
CA PRO A 239 4.09 4.89 -17.98
C PRO A 239 4.77 3.56 -17.64
N THR A 240 5.57 3.55 -16.59
CA THR A 240 6.16 2.32 -16.03
C THR A 240 6.05 2.35 -14.52
N MET A 241 6.04 1.18 -13.91
CA MET A 241 6.13 1.04 -12.45
C MET A 241 7.16 -0.02 -12.09
N THR A 242 7.82 0.21 -10.96
CA THR A 242 8.65 -0.79 -10.28
C THR A 242 7.88 -1.21 -9.04
N ILE A 243 7.47 -2.47 -9.00
CA ILE A 243 6.70 -3.04 -7.89
C ILE A 243 7.67 -3.82 -7.01
N TYR A 244 7.73 -3.38 -5.76
CA TYR A 244 8.41 -4.05 -4.67
C TYR A 244 7.44 -5.04 -4.04
N LEU A 245 7.97 -6.17 -3.61
CA LEU A 245 7.18 -7.26 -3.03
C LEU A 245 7.51 -7.38 -1.55
N GLU A 246 6.59 -7.93 -0.78
CA GLU A 246 6.81 -8.20 0.63
C GLU A 246 7.96 -9.19 0.87
N ASP A 247 8.59 -9.09 2.05
CA ASP A 247 9.70 -9.95 2.47
C ASP A 247 9.38 -11.46 2.42
N SER A 248 8.10 -11.80 2.55
CA SER A 248 7.57 -13.16 2.50
C SER A 248 7.61 -13.79 1.10
N ILE A 249 7.59 -12.98 0.04
CA ILE A 249 7.42 -13.42 -1.36
C ILE A 249 8.62 -13.03 -2.23
N LYS A 250 9.39 -12.00 -1.86
CA LYS A 250 10.47 -11.41 -2.67
C LYS A 250 11.56 -12.36 -3.19
N ASN A 251 11.72 -13.55 -2.58
CA ASN A 251 12.73 -14.55 -2.98
C ASN A 251 12.14 -15.77 -3.70
N ASP A 252 10.82 -15.84 -3.85
CA ASP A 252 10.12 -16.98 -4.43
C ASP A 252 9.71 -16.67 -5.87
N GLN A 253 10.52 -17.14 -6.83
CA GLN A 253 10.31 -16.88 -8.25
C GLN A 253 8.92 -17.33 -8.74
N GLU A 254 8.42 -18.47 -8.27
CA GLU A 254 7.14 -19.01 -8.74
C GLU A 254 5.97 -18.14 -8.28
N LYS A 255 6.00 -17.68 -7.02
CA LYS A 255 4.98 -16.76 -6.49
C LYS A 255 5.05 -15.39 -7.16
N VAL A 256 6.25 -14.86 -7.38
CA VAL A 256 6.43 -13.58 -8.06
C VAL A 256 5.88 -13.64 -9.49
N GLU A 257 6.14 -14.73 -10.21
CA GLU A 257 5.63 -14.96 -11.56
C GLU A 257 4.09 -15.07 -11.58
N ILE A 258 3.48 -15.68 -10.55
CA ILE A 258 2.03 -15.72 -10.39
C ILE A 258 1.47 -14.30 -10.19
N ILE A 259 2.09 -13.49 -9.36
CA ILE A 259 1.68 -12.10 -9.11
C ILE A 259 1.83 -11.27 -10.40
N ALA A 260 2.96 -11.39 -11.11
CA ALA A 260 3.18 -10.69 -12.38
C ALA A 260 2.09 -11.02 -13.41
N LYS A 261 1.72 -12.29 -13.55
CA LYS A 261 0.63 -12.73 -14.46
C LYS A 261 -0.76 -12.23 -14.02
N LYS A 262 -1.00 -12.08 -12.72
CA LYS A 262 -2.22 -11.46 -12.20
C LYS A 262 -2.29 -9.96 -12.47
N ILE A 263 -1.14 -9.29 -12.55
CA ILE A 263 -1.07 -7.84 -12.81
C ILE A 263 -1.26 -7.54 -14.30
N GLU A 264 -0.67 -8.36 -15.17
CA GLU A 264 -0.74 -8.20 -16.62
C GLU A 264 -2.20 -8.18 -17.14
N SER A 265 -2.58 -7.10 -17.83
CA SER A 265 -3.91 -6.97 -18.40
C SER A 265 -4.03 -7.83 -19.65
N ILE A 266 -5.03 -8.69 -19.67
CA ILE A 266 -5.27 -9.61 -20.79
C ILE A 266 -6.61 -9.26 -21.42
N LYS A 267 -6.56 -8.86 -22.69
CA LYS A 267 -7.75 -8.55 -23.48
C LYS A 267 -8.21 -9.78 -24.26
N MET A 268 -9.46 -9.79 -24.71
CA MET A 268 -9.99 -10.88 -25.54
C MET A 268 -9.16 -11.10 -26.81
N ILE A 269 -8.73 -10.04 -27.49
CA ILE A 269 -7.89 -10.12 -28.70
C ILE A 269 -6.55 -10.84 -28.47
N ASP A 270 -6.06 -10.91 -27.23
CA ASP A 270 -4.81 -11.58 -26.90
C ASP A 270 -4.95 -13.10 -26.78
N ILE A 271 -6.18 -13.61 -26.60
CA ILE A 271 -6.47 -15.01 -26.28
C ILE A 271 -7.48 -15.67 -27.21
N ALA A 272 -8.17 -14.89 -28.04
CA ALA A 272 -9.25 -15.38 -28.87
C ALA A 272 -9.41 -14.56 -30.15
N ASP A 273 -9.83 -15.24 -31.22
CA ASP A 273 -10.25 -14.59 -32.47
C ASP A 273 -11.76 -14.36 -32.43
N VAL A 274 -12.18 -13.14 -32.76
CA VAL A 274 -13.59 -12.72 -32.72
C VAL A 274 -14.08 -12.54 -34.15
N GLU A 275 -14.93 -13.45 -34.60
CA GLU A 275 -15.52 -13.47 -35.92
C GLU A 275 -17.00 -13.06 -35.86
N ILE A 276 -17.45 -12.32 -36.88
CA ILE A 276 -18.85 -11.89 -37.00
C ILE A 276 -19.50 -12.72 -38.10
N ASN A 277 -20.53 -13.48 -37.76
CA ASN A 277 -21.38 -14.14 -38.75
C ASN A 277 -22.60 -13.26 -39.04
N VAL A 278 -22.57 -12.58 -40.19
CA VAL A 278 -23.63 -11.65 -40.61
C VAL A 278 -24.92 -12.40 -40.98
N SER A 279 -24.82 -13.64 -41.45
CA SER A 279 -25.98 -14.45 -41.86
C SER A 279 -26.80 -14.91 -40.67
N GLU A 280 -26.14 -15.37 -39.62
CA GLU A 280 -26.77 -15.87 -38.40
C GLU A 280 -26.98 -14.77 -37.35
N MET A 281 -26.46 -13.55 -37.60
CA MET A 281 -26.44 -12.46 -36.63
C MET A 281 -25.82 -12.88 -35.29
N THR A 282 -24.71 -13.61 -35.36
CA THR A 282 -23.98 -14.12 -34.20
C THR A 282 -22.51 -13.66 -34.22
N ILE A 283 -21.91 -13.57 -33.04
CA ILE A 283 -20.48 -13.37 -32.87
C ILE A 283 -19.90 -14.68 -32.38
N THR A 284 -18.93 -15.22 -33.12
CA THR A 284 -18.22 -16.44 -32.75
C THR A 284 -16.84 -16.05 -32.21
N ILE A 285 -16.58 -16.42 -30.97
CA ILE A 285 -15.28 -16.24 -30.33
C ILE A 285 -14.58 -17.60 -30.33
N VAL A 286 -13.48 -17.70 -31.07
CA VAL A 286 -12.66 -18.91 -31.12
C VAL A 286 -11.51 -18.77 -30.14
N LEU A 287 -11.52 -19.56 -29.07
CA LEU A 287 -10.51 -19.50 -28.02
C LEU A 287 -9.24 -20.25 -28.42
N ASP A 288 -8.08 -19.63 -28.24
CA ASP A 288 -6.79 -20.27 -28.49
C ASP A 288 -6.25 -20.92 -27.20
N ARG A 289 -6.29 -22.26 -27.17
CA ARG A 289 -5.85 -23.06 -26.01
C ARG A 289 -4.38 -22.83 -25.64
N GLU A 290 -3.50 -22.61 -26.62
CA GLU A 290 -2.07 -22.41 -26.34
C GLU A 290 -1.84 -21.05 -25.67
N LYS A 291 -2.48 -19.99 -26.19
CA LYS A 291 -2.37 -18.64 -25.63
C LYS A 291 -2.97 -18.57 -24.23
N MET A 292 -4.12 -19.21 -24.00
CA MET A 292 -4.75 -19.30 -22.67
C MET A 292 -3.87 -20.05 -21.68
N SER A 293 -3.25 -21.16 -22.08
CA SER A 293 -2.40 -21.97 -21.20
C SER A 293 -1.14 -21.23 -20.75
N LYS A 294 -0.47 -20.51 -21.66
CA LYS A 294 0.72 -19.69 -21.34
C LYS A 294 0.41 -18.61 -20.29
N ARG A 295 -0.78 -18.00 -20.40
CA ARG A 295 -1.27 -16.94 -19.52
C ARG A 295 -2.05 -17.44 -18.31
N ARG A 296 -2.21 -18.77 -18.14
CA ARG A 296 -2.97 -19.42 -17.04
C ARG A 296 -4.42 -18.91 -16.91
N ILE A 297 -5.07 -18.62 -18.03
CA ILE A 297 -6.49 -18.23 -18.06
C ILE A 297 -7.36 -19.47 -18.23
N THR A 298 -8.49 -19.51 -17.51
CA THR A 298 -9.50 -20.55 -17.66
C THR A 298 -10.70 -20.04 -18.46
N LYS A 299 -11.40 -20.95 -19.16
CA LYS A 299 -12.63 -20.64 -19.91
C LYS A 299 -13.69 -19.97 -19.02
N SER A 300 -13.79 -20.38 -17.76
CA SER A 300 -14.72 -19.79 -16.78
C SER A 300 -14.53 -18.27 -16.61
N GLN A 301 -13.27 -17.80 -16.54
CA GLN A 301 -12.96 -16.38 -16.41
C GLN A 301 -13.35 -15.59 -17.66
N VAL A 302 -13.22 -16.19 -18.84
CA VAL A 302 -13.65 -15.58 -20.11
C VAL A 302 -15.17 -15.41 -20.13
N VAL A 303 -15.91 -16.45 -19.75
CA VAL A 303 -17.37 -16.41 -19.69
C VAL A 303 -17.86 -15.40 -18.64
N ASP A 304 -17.23 -15.36 -17.47
CA ASP A 304 -17.55 -14.40 -16.41
C ASP A 304 -17.24 -12.96 -16.84
N ALA A 305 -16.20 -12.74 -17.64
CA ALA A 305 -15.92 -11.44 -18.25
C ALA A 305 -17.01 -11.05 -19.26
N LEU A 306 -17.42 -11.97 -20.13
CA LEU A 306 -18.47 -11.73 -21.12
C LEU A 306 -19.83 -11.44 -20.48
N LYS A 307 -20.18 -12.13 -19.38
CA LYS A 307 -21.41 -11.87 -18.59
C LYS A 307 -21.48 -10.48 -17.98
N LYS A 308 -20.34 -9.80 -17.77
CA LYS A 308 -20.31 -8.42 -17.24
C LYS A 308 -20.74 -7.39 -18.29
N ILE A 309 -20.76 -7.74 -19.57
CA ILE A 309 -21.22 -6.87 -20.64
C ILE A 309 -22.73 -6.67 -20.49
N LYS A 310 -23.15 -5.42 -20.31
CA LYS A 310 -24.56 -5.06 -20.10
C LYS A 310 -25.25 -4.75 -21.43
N HIS A 311 -25.58 -5.79 -22.20
CA HIS A 311 -26.51 -5.66 -23.34
C HIS A 311 -27.82 -6.41 -23.07
N GLN A 312 -28.94 -5.80 -23.48
CA GLN A 312 -30.27 -6.41 -23.37
C GLN A 312 -30.39 -7.58 -24.35
N GLY A 313 -30.89 -8.72 -23.86
CA GLY A 313 -31.14 -9.92 -24.68
C GLY A 313 -29.88 -10.61 -25.19
N LEU A 314 -28.77 -10.55 -24.45
CA LEU A 314 -27.53 -11.26 -24.78
C LEU A 314 -27.66 -12.73 -24.38
N SER A 315 -27.58 -13.65 -25.35
CA SER A 315 -27.35 -15.07 -25.06
C SER A 315 -25.90 -15.44 -25.34
N ILE A 316 -25.34 -16.27 -24.46
CA ILE A 316 -23.98 -16.78 -24.56
C ILE A 316 -24.09 -18.31 -24.55
N ASP A 317 -23.80 -18.91 -25.69
CA ASP A 317 -23.77 -20.36 -25.86
C ASP A 317 -22.33 -20.84 -25.92
N GLU A 318 -22.04 -21.88 -25.15
CA GLU A 318 -20.71 -22.47 -25.05
C GLU A 318 -20.65 -23.77 -25.86
N ASP A 319 -19.83 -23.79 -26.91
CA ASP A 319 -19.55 -25.01 -27.68
C ASP A 319 -18.05 -25.30 -27.69
N ASN A 320 -17.59 -26.17 -26.80
CA ASN A 320 -16.19 -26.59 -26.69
C ASN A 320 -15.22 -25.40 -26.61
N ASP A 321 -14.51 -25.10 -27.70
CA ASP A 321 -13.53 -24.00 -27.83
C ASP A 321 -14.11 -22.72 -28.44
N ARG A 322 -15.40 -22.74 -28.78
CA ARG A 322 -16.14 -21.61 -29.34
C ARG A 322 -17.13 -21.09 -28.32
N ILE A 323 -17.26 -19.77 -28.28
CA ILE A 323 -18.33 -19.08 -27.56
C ILE A 323 -19.13 -18.33 -28.60
N ILE A 324 -20.42 -18.64 -28.70
CA ILE A 324 -21.34 -18.01 -29.63
C ILE A 324 -22.17 -17.01 -28.84
N ILE A 325 -22.20 -15.77 -29.33
CA ILE A 325 -22.99 -14.70 -28.74
C ILE A 325 -24.07 -14.29 -29.72
N SER A 326 -25.32 -14.27 -29.25
CA SER A 326 -26.46 -13.79 -30.04
C SER A 326 -27.25 -12.72 -29.29
N LEU A 327 -28.03 -11.94 -30.03
CA LEU A 327 -28.87 -10.85 -29.52
C LEU A 327 -30.33 -11.13 -29.87
N GLU A 328 -31.24 -10.98 -28.90
CA GLU A 328 -32.69 -11.12 -29.11
C GLU A 328 -33.24 -10.15 -30.17
N GLU A 329 -32.69 -8.93 -30.25
CA GLU A 329 -32.97 -7.94 -31.30
C GLU A 329 -31.71 -7.66 -32.14
N PRO A 330 -31.46 -8.44 -33.19
CA PRO A 330 -30.25 -8.31 -33.99
C PRO A 330 -30.31 -7.05 -34.88
N SER A 331 -29.33 -6.16 -34.70
CA SER A 331 -29.06 -5.04 -35.59
C SER A 331 -27.58 -5.04 -35.95
N TYR A 332 -27.25 -4.87 -37.23
CA TYR A 332 -25.86 -4.86 -37.70
C TYR A 332 -24.98 -3.88 -36.92
N LYS A 333 -25.49 -2.69 -36.61
CA LYS A 333 -24.78 -1.67 -35.82
C LYS A 333 -24.54 -2.12 -34.37
N ARG A 334 -25.53 -2.77 -33.76
CA ARG A 334 -25.39 -3.32 -32.39
C ARG A 334 -24.38 -4.46 -32.35
N LEU A 335 -24.43 -5.36 -33.33
CA LEU A 335 -23.51 -6.48 -33.48
C LEU A 335 -22.07 -6.02 -33.69
N TYR A 336 -21.86 -5.03 -34.56
CA TYR A 336 -20.54 -4.44 -34.78
C TYR A 336 -19.99 -3.80 -33.49
N ASN A 337 -20.79 -2.96 -32.84
CA ASN A 337 -20.39 -2.32 -31.59
C ASN A 337 -20.08 -3.35 -30.48
N LEU A 338 -20.91 -4.39 -30.36
CA LEU A 338 -20.70 -5.49 -29.43
C LEU A 338 -19.41 -6.25 -29.76
N SER A 339 -19.12 -6.51 -31.04
CA SER A 339 -17.89 -7.19 -31.43
C SER A 339 -16.64 -6.36 -31.07
N GLU A 340 -16.69 -5.04 -31.23
CA GLU A 340 -15.58 -4.14 -30.86
C GLU A 340 -15.43 -4.03 -29.33
N GLU A 341 -16.54 -4.04 -28.59
CA GLU A 341 -16.54 -4.11 -27.13
C GLU A 341 -15.96 -5.44 -26.63
N VAL A 342 -16.36 -6.56 -27.23
CA VAL A 342 -15.85 -7.90 -26.94
C VAL A 342 -14.36 -7.99 -27.23
N LYS A 343 -13.87 -7.54 -28.39
CA LYS A 343 -12.43 -7.55 -28.73
C LYS A 343 -11.56 -6.82 -27.69
N ASN A 344 -12.06 -5.69 -27.18
CA ASN A 344 -11.34 -4.84 -26.22
C ASN A 344 -11.65 -5.17 -24.75
N LEU A 345 -12.51 -6.16 -24.49
CA LEU A 345 -12.91 -6.55 -23.14
C LEU A 345 -11.70 -7.07 -22.36
N LEU A 346 -11.57 -6.61 -21.11
CA LEU A 346 -10.59 -7.11 -20.16
C LEU A 346 -11.10 -8.40 -19.53
N VAL A 347 -10.36 -9.48 -19.75
CA VAL A 347 -10.68 -10.82 -19.24
C VAL A 347 -10.11 -11.03 -17.85
N SER A 348 -8.85 -10.63 -17.66
CA SER A 348 -8.12 -10.76 -16.41
C SER A 348 -7.07 -9.65 -16.30
N GLY A 349 -6.65 -9.36 -15.07
CA GLY A 349 -5.59 -8.42 -14.75
C GLY A 349 -6.04 -6.99 -14.49
N ILE A 350 -5.06 -6.12 -14.27
CA ILE A 350 -5.30 -4.73 -13.88
C ILE A 350 -5.38 -3.84 -15.12
N LYS A 351 -6.47 -3.08 -15.24
CA LYS A 351 -6.63 -2.12 -16.33
C LYS A 351 -5.46 -1.12 -16.37
N GLY A 352 -4.86 -0.97 -17.56
CA GLY A 352 -3.81 0.01 -17.81
C GLY A 352 -2.38 -0.52 -17.67
N ILE A 353 -2.21 -1.82 -17.38
CA ILE A 353 -0.90 -2.47 -17.33
C ILE A 353 -0.81 -3.51 -18.44
N GLU A 354 -0.12 -3.18 -19.53
CA GLU A 354 -0.03 -4.01 -20.72
C GLU A 354 0.87 -5.23 -20.54
N ARG A 355 1.94 -5.09 -19.77
CA ARG A 355 2.92 -6.15 -19.55
C ARG A 355 3.56 -6.04 -18.17
N ALA A 356 3.83 -7.17 -17.54
CA ALA A 356 4.61 -7.26 -16.31
C ALA A 356 5.81 -8.19 -16.53
N ILE A 357 7.01 -7.72 -16.22
CA ILE A 357 8.26 -8.46 -16.40
C ILE A 357 8.92 -8.65 -15.02
N VAL A 358 9.14 -9.91 -14.65
CA VAL A 358 9.88 -10.26 -13.44
C VAL A 358 11.38 -10.20 -13.74
N LYS A 359 12.14 -9.53 -12.88
CA LYS A 359 13.60 -9.48 -12.95
C LYS A 359 14.20 -9.67 -11.56
N TYR A 360 15.25 -10.49 -11.49
CA TYR A 360 16.05 -10.64 -10.29
C TYR A 360 17.11 -9.55 -10.23
N GLU A 361 17.17 -8.81 -9.12
CA GLU A 361 18.16 -7.75 -8.92
C GLU A 361 19.31 -8.25 -8.06
N GLU A 362 20.45 -8.56 -8.70
CA GLU A 362 21.61 -9.17 -8.05
C GLU A 362 22.18 -8.33 -6.90
N ALA A 363 22.09 -6.99 -6.99
CA ALA A 363 22.61 -6.08 -5.99
C ALA A 363 21.86 -6.19 -4.65
N GLN A 364 20.56 -6.47 -4.67
CA GLN A 364 19.71 -6.56 -3.47
C GLN A 364 19.23 -7.99 -3.19
N LYS A 365 19.54 -8.95 -4.07
CA LYS A 365 19.16 -10.37 -3.98
C LYS A 365 17.65 -10.57 -3.83
N GLU A 366 16.87 -9.81 -4.57
CA GLU A 366 15.40 -9.87 -4.55
C GLU A 366 14.82 -9.82 -5.96
N TYR A 367 13.62 -10.41 -6.13
CA TYR A 367 12.85 -10.28 -7.35
C TYR A 367 12.01 -9.01 -7.32
N ARG A 368 11.96 -8.31 -8.46
CA ARG A 368 11.11 -7.14 -8.68
C ARG A 368 10.29 -7.31 -9.94
N ILE A 369 9.11 -6.68 -9.95
CA ILE A 369 8.23 -6.67 -11.13
C ILE A 369 8.28 -5.28 -11.77
N TYR A 370 8.63 -5.24 -13.05
CA TYR A 370 8.64 -4.03 -13.87
C TYR A 370 7.43 -4.06 -14.80
N THR A 371 6.58 -3.03 -14.75
CA THR A 371 5.38 -2.95 -15.57
C THR A 371 5.52 -1.97 -16.72
N GLN A 372 4.90 -2.32 -17.85
CA GLN A 372 4.53 -1.39 -18.91
C GLN A 372 3.09 -0.95 -18.68
N GLY A 373 2.91 0.33 -18.38
CA GLY A 373 1.66 0.87 -17.88
C GLY A 373 1.69 1.13 -16.38
N SER A 374 0.70 1.89 -15.91
CA SER A 374 0.59 2.24 -14.49
C SER A 374 -0.85 2.24 -14.02
N ASN A 375 -1.05 1.66 -12.84
CA ASN A 375 -2.29 1.76 -12.08
C ASN A 375 -1.98 1.56 -10.59
N LEU A 376 -1.46 2.62 -9.97
CA LEU A 376 -0.96 2.56 -8.60
C LEU A 376 -2.04 2.14 -7.60
N LYS A 377 -3.26 2.65 -7.76
CA LYS A 377 -4.37 2.34 -6.84
C LYS A 377 -4.67 0.84 -6.81
N ALA A 378 -4.84 0.23 -7.97
CA ALA A 378 -5.18 -1.19 -8.04
C ALA A 378 -4.03 -2.09 -7.57
N ILE A 379 -2.77 -1.69 -7.80
CA ILE A 379 -1.60 -2.45 -7.33
C ILE A 379 -1.51 -2.42 -5.80
N LEU A 380 -1.75 -1.26 -5.17
CA LEU A 380 -1.66 -1.13 -3.70
C LEU A 380 -2.77 -1.90 -2.95
N GLU A 381 -3.89 -2.19 -3.62
CA GLU A 381 -4.99 -2.99 -3.07
C GLU A 381 -4.74 -4.51 -3.20
N MET A 382 -3.68 -4.93 -3.90
CA MET A 382 -3.34 -6.35 -4.04
C MET A 382 -2.45 -6.84 -2.89
N ASP A 383 -2.66 -8.08 -2.45
CA ASP A 383 -1.81 -8.74 -1.47
C ASP A 383 -0.51 -9.25 -2.11
N GLY A 384 0.63 -8.93 -1.45
CA GLY A 384 1.98 -9.38 -1.80
C GLY A 384 2.95 -8.22 -2.00
#